data_AF-A0A1F3LGA7-F1
#
_entry.id   AF-A0A1F3LGA7-F1
#
_cell.length_a   1.000
_cell.length_b   1.000
_cell.length_c   1.000
_cell.angle_alpha   90.00
_cell.angle_beta   90.00
_cell.angle_gamma   90.00
#
_symmetry.space_group_name_H-M   'P 1'
#
loop_
_entity.id
_entity.type
_entity.pdbx_description
1 polymer ?
#
loop_
_entity_poly.entity_id
_entity_poly.type
_entity_poly.pdbx_seq_one_letter_code
_entity_poly.pdbx_strand_id
1 'polypeptide(L)'
;MKKVVKVSIGNLAFTIDEDGYELLKAYLGELNAHYRSKQNGDEIIEGIEERMAELFMEKTDKDAVVSMEVVKEVINILGRPEIIDEETGATEPAGYEQAQERATRLTPKRVYRDPDHKVLGGVCSGLATYFNLDRILVRIIFFVCFLGFSAVGFHFGGGSFWVLLYIVLWIVIPEAKTVEQRCAMHGESPDLSHIQKRVEDGVSQVGSGLRRAGAQSGAVVNDIFRIILKVIGVFMVIFSVSGILFLSFLLLGVEIFQGVIPFDLFNYVNLGFENTIWLKITFLLVMFLPLVGMLYGGIQILFGFKSPRLRPGLIIFILWIISGFAFVTLAISASRPYWNEGRDSSSITLKEGIDTLYIKFESPNPMPETRVFIDAGRSEMVMFWIDGQRNDREIVTFPKINIVRQDENDSSTIYFDAHALAYTHAEALIKAQNSLPQIELKDSLLTIHSDIYTQNNKWNGTVKEVSIYIPDNVKVIVQNPIKHDFDKDRRHDFDWNCSHNYRWNNWNNNWNREWRREWRREWRKDRDYDND
;
A
#
# COMPACT_ATOMS: atom_id res chain seq x y z
N MET A 1 37.07 -33.05 -57.85
CA MET A 1 36.03 -32.56 -56.92
C MET A 1 35.59 -33.76 -56.10
N LYS A 2 35.72 -33.70 -54.77
CA LYS A 2 35.14 -34.74 -53.90
C LYS A 2 33.61 -34.58 -53.95
N LYS A 3 32.88 -35.69 -54.04
CA LYS A 3 31.43 -35.64 -53.93
C LYS A 3 31.07 -35.28 -52.48
N VAL A 4 29.98 -34.56 -52.31
CA VAL A 4 29.49 -34.12 -51.00
C VAL A 4 28.05 -34.58 -50.82
N VAL A 5 27.69 -34.91 -49.59
CA VAL A 5 26.38 -35.42 -49.19
C VAL A 5 25.81 -34.47 -48.14
N LYS A 6 24.52 -34.10 -48.29
CA LYS A 6 23.80 -33.33 -47.28
C LYS A 6 23.13 -34.27 -46.29
N VAL A 7 23.37 -34.07 -45.01
CA VAL A 7 22.84 -34.90 -43.92
C VAL A 7 22.26 -34.04 -42.81
N SER A 8 21.32 -34.61 -42.05
CA SER A 8 20.77 -34.00 -40.84
C SER A 8 21.34 -34.74 -39.63
N ILE A 9 21.93 -34.02 -38.68
CA ILE A 9 22.50 -34.56 -37.43
C ILE A 9 22.02 -33.65 -36.31
N GLY A 10 21.36 -34.20 -35.28
CA GLY A 10 20.86 -33.40 -34.15
C GLY A 10 19.92 -32.26 -34.59
N ASN A 11 19.06 -32.50 -35.58
CA ASN A 11 18.18 -31.52 -36.23
C ASN A 11 18.88 -30.36 -36.97
N LEU A 12 20.18 -30.45 -37.26
CA LEU A 12 20.95 -29.47 -38.02
C LEU A 12 21.47 -30.06 -39.33
N ALA A 13 21.46 -29.25 -40.40
CA ALA A 13 21.87 -29.68 -41.74
C ALA A 13 23.37 -29.41 -41.98
N PHE A 14 24.11 -30.45 -42.35
CA PHE A 14 25.54 -30.39 -42.67
C PHE A 14 25.80 -30.89 -44.10
N THR A 15 26.84 -30.36 -44.74
CA THR A 15 27.36 -30.87 -46.01
C THR A 15 28.70 -31.55 -45.72
N ILE A 16 28.81 -32.85 -46.02
CA ILE A 16 29.96 -33.69 -45.65
C ILE A 16 30.55 -34.33 -46.90
N ASP A 17 31.88 -34.45 -46.97
CA ASP A 17 32.55 -35.22 -48.03
C ASP A 17 32.05 -36.68 -48.07
N GLU A 18 31.96 -37.29 -49.26
CA GLU A 18 31.50 -38.69 -49.45
C GLU A 18 32.26 -39.68 -48.56
N ASP A 19 33.59 -39.56 -48.49
CA ASP A 19 34.46 -40.39 -47.62
C ASP A 19 34.14 -40.18 -46.12
N GLY A 20 33.84 -38.95 -45.73
CA GLY A 20 33.46 -38.59 -44.35
C GLY A 20 32.05 -39.07 -44.00
N TYR A 21 31.13 -39.02 -44.97
CA TYR A 21 29.76 -39.51 -44.83
C TYR A 21 29.71 -41.02 -44.62
N GLU A 22 30.50 -41.80 -45.38
CA GLU A 22 30.58 -43.25 -45.18
C GLU A 22 31.08 -43.60 -43.79
N LEU A 23 32.13 -42.91 -43.31
CA LEU A 23 32.67 -43.10 -41.96
C LEU A 23 31.64 -42.73 -40.87
N LEU A 24 30.97 -41.60 -41.04
CA LEU A 24 29.92 -41.15 -40.13
C LEU A 24 28.75 -42.14 -40.09
N LYS A 25 28.31 -42.62 -41.26
CA LYS A 25 27.21 -43.59 -41.39
C LYS A 25 27.55 -44.91 -40.71
N ALA A 26 28.79 -45.38 -40.84
CA ALA A 26 29.27 -46.56 -40.12
C ALA A 26 29.20 -46.34 -38.60
N TYR A 27 29.71 -45.21 -38.11
CA TYR A 27 29.70 -44.87 -36.68
C TYR A 27 28.28 -44.71 -36.10
N LEU A 28 27.37 -44.01 -36.77
CA LEU A 28 25.96 -43.91 -36.36
C LEU A 28 25.27 -45.28 -36.41
N GLY A 29 25.64 -46.15 -37.36
CA GLY A 29 25.18 -47.53 -37.44
C GLY A 29 25.62 -48.37 -36.24
N GLU A 30 26.88 -48.23 -35.81
CA GLU A 30 27.42 -48.86 -34.61
C GLU A 30 26.70 -48.38 -33.34
N LEU A 31 26.53 -47.06 -33.20
CA LEU A 31 25.77 -46.45 -32.11
C LEU A 31 24.34 -46.98 -32.03
N ASN A 32 23.64 -47.01 -33.17
CA ASN A 32 22.27 -47.50 -33.23
C ASN A 32 22.20 -49.00 -32.89
N ALA A 33 23.08 -49.83 -33.45
CA ALA A 33 23.12 -51.25 -33.14
C ALA A 33 23.39 -51.52 -31.65
N HIS A 34 24.25 -50.72 -31.02
CA HIS A 34 24.64 -50.87 -29.63
C HIS A 34 23.56 -50.38 -28.64
N TYR A 35 22.96 -49.21 -28.89
CA TYR A 35 22.01 -48.59 -27.96
C TYR A 35 20.55 -49.01 -28.20
N ARG A 36 20.16 -49.46 -29.40
CA ARG A 36 18.76 -49.80 -29.73
C ARG A 36 18.13 -50.88 -28.86
N SER A 37 18.92 -51.82 -28.33
CA SER A 37 18.44 -52.86 -27.41
C SER A 37 18.52 -52.46 -25.93
N LYS A 38 19.14 -51.31 -25.62
CA LYS A 38 19.24 -50.78 -24.26
C LYS A 38 17.99 -49.97 -23.91
N GLN A 39 17.71 -49.89 -22.61
CA GLN A 39 16.62 -49.06 -22.12
C GLN A 39 16.92 -47.59 -22.44
N ASN A 40 16.02 -46.92 -23.15
CA ASN A 40 16.15 -45.51 -23.59
C ASN A 40 17.27 -45.26 -24.62
N GLY A 41 17.61 -46.28 -25.40
CA GLY A 41 18.62 -46.17 -26.46
C GLY A 41 18.39 -45.02 -27.45
N ASP A 42 17.14 -44.78 -27.83
CA ASP A 42 16.79 -43.72 -28.78
C ASP A 42 17.11 -42.31 -28.23
N GLU A 43 16.91 -42.07 -26.93
CA GLU A 43 17.23 -40.78 -26.29
C GLU A 43 18.75 -40.59 -26.12
N ILE A 44 19.49 -41.68 -25.85
CA ILE A 44 20.96 -41.64 -25.79
C ILE A 44 21.50 -41.26 -27.16
N ILE A 45 21.02 -41.89 -28.23
CA ILE A 45 21.43 -41.59 -29.60
C ILE A 45 21.14 -40.12 -29.94
N GLU A 46 19.95 -39.60 -29.59
CA GLU A 46 19.59 -38.20 -29.81
C GLU A 46 20.57 -37.23 -29.13
N GLY A 47 20.92 -37.49 -27.86
CA GLY A 47 21.90 -36.66 -27.13
C GLY A 47 23.32 -36.72 -27.73
N ILE A 48 23.71 -37.87 -28.26
CA ILE A 48 25.00 -38.06 -28.96
C ILE A 48 25.02 -37.30 -30.28
N GLU A 49 23.93 -37.35 -31.06
CA GLU A 49 23.79 -36.59 -32.29
C GLU A 49 23.76 -35.07 -32.04
N GLU A 50 23.10 -34.60 -30.98
CA GLU A 50 23.12 -33.18 -30.57
C GLU A 50 24.57 -32.72 -30.27
N ARG A 51 25.33 -33.50 -29.48
CA ARG A 51 26.74 -33.19 -29.19
C ARG A 51 27.64 -33.27 -30.43
N MET A 52 27.38 -34.22 -31.32
CA MET A 52 28.11 -34.37 -32.57
C MET A 52 27.91 -33.15 -33.48
N ALA A 53 26.67 -32.67 -33.60
CA ALA A 53 26.35 -31.46 -34.35
C ALA A 53 27.06 -30.22 -33.79
N GLU A 54 27.14 -30.10 -32.46
CA GLU A 54 27.91 -29.03 -31.80
C GLU A 54 29.40 -29.06 -32.17
N LEU A 55 30.03 -30.23 -32.08
CA LEU A 55 31.45 -30.39 -32.39
C LEU A 55 31.75 -30.09 -33.87
N PHE A 56 30.83 -30.45 -34.79
CA PHE A 56 30.96 -30.07 -36.19
C PHE A 56 30.87 -28.56 -36.40
N MET A 57 30.00 -27.86 -35.68
CA MET A 57 29.92 -26.39 -35.73
C MET A 57 31.14 -25.70 -35.10
N GLU A 58 31.77 -26.30 -34.09
CA GLU A 58 32.96 -25.75 -33.45
C GLU A 58 34.22 -25.92 -34.33
N LYS A 59 34.33 -27.05 -35.01
CA LYS A 59 35.52 -27.45 -35.79
C LYS A 59 35.44 -27.07 -37.26
N THR A 60 34.30 -26.58 -37.72
CA THR A 60 34.06 -26.22 -39.13
C THR A 60 33.59 -24.78 -39.23
N ASP A 61 34.19 -24.01 -40.14
CA ASP A 61 33.73 -22.64 -40.44
C ASP A 61 32.28 -22.66 -40.98
N LYS A 62 31.55 -21.56 -40.76
CA LYS A 62 30.17 -21.43 -41.26
C LYS A 62 30.13 -21.66 -42.77
N ASP A 63 29.26 -22.57 -43.20
CA ASP A 63 29.03 -23.00 -44.59
C ASP A 63 30.15 -23.82 -45.26
N ALA A 64 31.19 -24.22 -44.51
CA ALA A 64 32.23 -25.11 -45.04
C ALA A 64 31.78 -26.58 -45.05
N VAL A 65 32.34 -27.34 -45.99
CA VAL A 65 32.11 -28.79 -46.10
C VAL A 65 32.89 -29.49 -44.98
N VAL A 66 32.22 -30.34 -44.20
CA VAL A 66 32.85 -31.14 -43.15
C VAL A 66 33.72 -32.20 -43.80
N SER A 67 35.04 -32.09 -43.64
CA SER A 67 36.01 -33.02 -44.21
C SER A 67 36.09 -34.32 -43.41
N MET A 68 36.65 -35.37 -44.02
CA MET A 68 36.88 -36.66 -43.35
C MET A 68 37.74 -36.50 -42.08
N GLU A 69 38.70 -35.56 -42.07
CA GLU A 69 39.56 -35.29 -40.92
C GLU A 69 38.74 -34.78 -39.72
N VAL A 70 37.80 -33.86 -39.96
CA VAL A 70 36.90 -33.33 -38.92
C VAL A 70 35.98 -34.44 -38.39
N VAL A 71 35.44 -35.29 -39.27
CA VAL A 71 34.63 -36.45 -38.86
C VAL A 71 35.42 -37.40 -37.95
N LYS A 72 36.68 -37.70 -38.30
CA LYS A 72 37.56 -38.53 -37.46
C LYS A 72 37.84 -37.90 -36.10
N GLU A 73 38.11 -36.61 -36.06
CA GLU A 73 38.36 -35.87 -34.82
C GLU A 73 37.13 -35.89 -33.90
N VAL A 74 35.94 -35.63 -34.46
CA VAL A 74 34.69 -35.65 -33.68
C VAL A 74 34.35 -37.05 -33.17
N ILE A 75 34.51 -38.10 -33.99
CA ILE A 75 34.33 -39.49 -33.53
C ILE A 75 35.32 -39.83 -32.41
N ASN A 76 36.55 -39.32 -32.47
CA ASN A 76 37.55 -39.56 -31.44
C ASN A 76 37.24 -38.82 -30.12
N ILE A 77 36.66 -37.61 -30.20
CA ILE A 77 36.20 -36.85 -29.02
C ILE A 77 35.00 -37.51 -28.37
N LEU A 78 34.05 -38.00 -29.18
CA LEU A 78 32.88 -38.71 -28.69
C LEU A 78 33.31 -40.06 -28.09
N GLY A 79 34.08 -40.87 -28.82
CA GLY A 79 34.50 -42.21 -28.39
C GLY A 79 33.64 -43.31 -29.02
N ARG A 80 34.08 -44.57 -28.88
CA ARG A 80 33.39 -45.74 -29.44
C ARG A 80 32.53 -46.44 -28.38
N PRO A 81 31.31 -46.92 -28.71
CA PRO A 81 30.37 -47.48 -27.74
C PRO A 81 30.93 -48.63 -26.89
N GLU A 82 31.72 -49.52 -27.50
CA GLU A 82 32.30 -50.70 -26.82
C GLU A 82 33.27 -50.34 -25.70
N ILE A 83 34.04 -49.25 -25.84
CA ILE A 83 35.05 -48.82 -24.86
C ILE A 83 34.37 -48.09 -23.68
N ILE A 84 33.26 -47.40 -23.95
CA ILE A 84 32.56 -46.57 -22.97
C ILE A 84 31.84 -47.45 -21.94
N ASP A 85 31.19 -48.52 -22.38
CA ASP A 85 30.53 -49.50 -21.50
C ASP A 85 31.52 -50.21 -20.56
N GLU A 86 32.77 -50.43 -20.99
CA GLU A 86 33.83 -50.98 -20.13
C GLU A 86 34.26 -49.98 -19.05
N GLU A 87 34.24 -48.67 -19.34
CA GLU A 87 34.55 -47.62 -18.37
C GLU A 87 33.39 -47.28 -17.42
N THR A 88 32.13 -47.36 -17.86
CA THR A 88 30.94 -47.20 -17.00
C THR A 88 30.58 -48.48 -16.23
N GLY A 89 30.96 -49.66 -16.74
CA GLY A 89 30.70 -50.97 -16.13
C GLY A 89 31.66 -51.35 -14.99
N ALA A 90 32.83 -50.72 -14.88
CA ALA A 90 33.77 -50.95 -13.80
C ALA A 90 33.48 -50.07 -12.57
N THR A 91 32.37 -50.37 -11.87
CA THR A 91 32.12 -49.81 -10.53
C THR A 91 32.41 -50.85 -9.45
N GLU A 92 33.69 -51.13 -9.20
CA GLU A 92 34.16 -51.52 -7.88
C GLU A 92 34.87 -50.31 -7.22
N PRO A 93 34.73 -50.11 -5.89
CA PRO A 93 35.31 -48.94 -5.23
C PRO A 93 36.84 -49.09 -5.16
N ALA A 94 37.54 -48.57 -6.18
CA ALA A 94 38.97 -48.33 -6.09
C ALA A 94 39.26 -47.26 -5.02
N GLY A 95 40.25 -47.54 -4.17
CA GLY A 95 40.56 -46.81 -2.95
C GLY A 95 40.81 -45.30 -3.12
N TYR A 96 40.72 -44.62 -1.98
CA TYR A 96 40.74 -43.17 -1.75
C TYR A 96 41.93 -42.39 -2.33
N GLU A 97 42.94 -43.03 -2.92
CA GLU A 97 44.10 -42.34 -3.53
C GLU A 97 43.96 -42.10 -5.05
N GLN A 98 43.12 -42.85 -5.77
CA GLN A 98 42.89 -42.63 -7.21
C GLN A 98 41.77 -41.61 -7.51
N ALA A 99 40.94 -41.29 -6.52
CA ALA A 99 39.93 -40.24 -6.62
C ALA A 99 40.55 -38.83 -6.72
N GLN A 100 41.79 -38.66 -6.27
CA GLN A 100 42.45 -37.35 -6.17
C GLN A 100 43.10 -36.91 -7.51
N GLU A 101 43.45 -37.85 -8.40
CA GLU A 101 43.90 -37.52 -9.77
C GLU A 101 42.73 -37.40 -10.77
N ARG A 102 41.64 -38.18 -10.65
CA ARG A 102 40.43 -38.01 -11.48
C ARG A 102 39.65 -36.72 -11.20
N ALA A 103 39.84 -36.10 -10.04
CA ALA A 103 39.27 -34.79 -9.68
C ALA A 103 39.87 -33.60 -10.48
N THR A 104 40.89 -33.82 -11.32
CA THR A 104 41.56 -32.75 -12.07
C THR A 104 40.92 -32.40 -13.43
N ARG A 105 39.70 -32.86 -13.71
CA ARG A 105 38.88 -32.37 -14.84
C ARG A 105 37.51 -31.83 -14.43
N LEU A 106 37.39 -31.24 -13.23
CA LEU A 106 36.20 -30.46 -12.88
C LEU A 106 36.15 -29.21 -13.75
N THR A 107 35.28 -29.20 -14.75
CA THR A 107 34.95 -27.99 -15.50
C THR A 107 34.39 -26.97 -14.51
N PRO A 108 34.85 -25.70 -14.56
CA PRO A 108 34.38 -24.70 -13.63
C PRO A 108 32.87 -24.52 -13.79
N LYS A 109 32.11 -24.81 -12.73
CA LYS A 109 30.65 -24.69 -12.72
C LYS A 109 30.27 -23.26 -13.06
N ARG A 110 29.36 -23.06 -14.01
CA ARG A 110 28.86 -21.74 -14.43
C ARG A 110 27.37 -21.63 -14.18
N VAL A 111 26.92 -20.43 -13.82
CA VAL A 111 25.48 -20.16 -13.64
C VAL A 111 24.84 -20.03 -15.01
N TYR A 112 23.93 -20.93 -15.33
CA TYR A 112 23.05 -20.85 -16.50
C TYR A 112 21.59 -20.91 -16.07
N ARG A 113 20.69 -20.34 -16.87
CA ARG A 113 19.25 -20.57 -16.74
C ARG A 113 18.94 -21.97 -17.28
N ASP A 114 18.18 -22.73 -16.50
CA ASP A 114 17.81 -24.11 -16.81
C ASP A 114 16.50 -24.11 -17.64
N PRO A 115 16.55 -24.51 -18.94
CA PRO A 115 15.39 -24.56 -19.82
C PRO A 115 14.48 -25.77 -19.58
N ASP A 116 15.03 -26.86 -19.05
CA ASP A 116 14.35 -28.15 -18.89
C ASP A 116 13.32 -28.09 -17.76
N HIS A 117 13.59 -27.23 -16.75
CA HIS A 117 12.71 -27.05 -15.58
C HIS A 117 12.23 -25.59 -15.39
N LYS A 118 11.98 -24.89 -16.50
CA LYS A 118 11.50 -23.48 -16.49
C LYS A 118 10.03 -23.35 -16.08
N VAL A 119 9.73 -22.34 -15.26
CA VAL A 119 8.35 -21.87 -14.96
C VAL A 119 8.23 -20.41 -15.38
N LEU A 120 9.09 -19.57 -14.83
CA LEU A 120 9.35 -18.21 -15.29
C LEU A 120 10.85 -18.16 -15.62
N GLY A 121 11.25 -17.83 -16.85
CA GLY A 121 12.63 -17.53 -17.27
C GLY A 121 13.75 -18.58 -17.05
N GLY A 122 13.55 -19.64 -16.27
CA GLY A 122 14.58 -20.62 -15.89
C GLY A 122 15.59 -20.14 -14.84
N VAL A 123 15.39 -18.96 -14.24
CA VAL A 123 16.36 -18.33 -13.31
C VAL A 123 16.44 -19.08 -11.98
N CYS A 124 15.30 -19.35 -11.33
CA CYS A 124 15.30 -20.03 -10.03
C CYS A 124 15.78 -21.48 -10.12
N SER A 125 15.48 -22.18 -11.22
CA SER A 125 15.99 -23.54 -11.47
C SER A 125 17.49 -23.52 -11.72
N GLY A 126 18.00 -22.57 -12.52
CA GLY A 126 19.43 -22.39 -12.75
C GLY A 126 20.23 -22.07 -11.48
N LEU A 127 19.73 -21.15 -10.64
CA LEU A 127 20.34 -20.83 -9.34
C LEU A 127 20.32 -22.03 -8.39
N ALA A 128 19.20 -22.78 -8.35
CA ALA A 128 19.10 -23.99 -7.53
C ALA A 128 20.14 -25.03 -7.95
N THR A 129 20.29 -25.29 -9.25
CA THR A 129 21.29 -26.23 -9.77
C THR A 129 22.72 -25.76 -9.47
N TYR A 130 23.02 -24.47 -9.62
CA TYR A 130 24.35 -23.91 -9.33
C TYR A 130 24.72 -24.08 -7.86
N PHE A 131 23.82 -23.71 -6.94
CA PHE A 131 24.04 -23.79 -5.49
C PHE A 131 23.75 -25.17 -4.86
N ASN A 132 23.34 -26.15 -5.67
CA ASN A 132 22.93 -27.49 -5.21
C ASN A 132 21.80 -27.44 -4.16
N LEU A 133 20.80 -26.57 -4.42
CA LEU A 133 19.61 -26.37 -3.59
C LEU A 133 18.36 -26.95 -4.26
N ASP A 134 17.30 -27.19 -3.48
CA ASP A 134 16.00 -27.56 -4.04
C ASP A 134 15.39 -26.39 -4.84
N ARG A 135 14.95 -26.66 -6.08
CA ARG A 135 14.29 -25.69 -6.97
C ARG A 135 13.05 -25.05 -6.34
N ILE A 136 12.29 -25.83 -5.57
CA ILE A 136 11.08 -25.34 -4.89
C ILE A 136 11.48 -24.34 -3.79
N LEU A 137 12.54 -24.63 -3.04
CA LEU A 137 13.04 -23.75 -1.98
C LEU A 137 13.45 -22.38 -2.54
N VAL A 138 14.23 -22.35 -3.62
CA VAL A 138 14.66 -21.09 -4.26
C VAL A 138 13.46 -20.28 -4.74
N ARG A 139 12.44 -20.92 -5.34
CA ARG A 139 11.20 -20.25 -5.77
C ARG A 139 10.44 -19.64 -4.60
N ILE A 140 10.37 -20.34 -3.47
CA ILE A 140 9.65 -19.86 -2.29
C ILE A 140 10.40 -18.71 -1.62
N ILE A 141 11.73 -18.74 -1.57
CA ILE A 141 12.52 -17.60 -1.08
C ILE A 141 12.19 -16.33 -1.88
N PHE A 142 12.17 -16.43 -3.22
CA PHE A 142 11.77 -15.30 -4.07
C PHE A 142 10.34 -14.82 -3.77
N PHE A 143 9.39 -15.74 -3.60
CA PHE A 143 7.99 -15.41 -3.31
C PHE A 143 7.78 -14.78 -1.93
N VAL A 144 8.43 -15.33 -0.89
CA VAL A 144 8.34 -14.82 0.49
C VAL A 144 9.01 -13.45 0.60
N CYS A 145 10.16 -13.25 -0.02
CA CYS A 145 10.78 -11.94 -0.07
C CYS A 145 9.93 -10.94 -0.86
N PHE A 146 9.30 -11.34 -1.96
CA PHE A 146 8.37 -10.46 -2.67
C PHE A 146 7.20 -10.02 -1.77
N LEU A 147 6.52 -10.95 -1.10
CA LEU A 147 5.41 -10.63 -0.19
C LEU A 147 5.85 -9.85 1.05
N GLY A 148 6.95 -10.29 1.68
CA GLY A 148 7.48 -9.68 2.89
C GLY A 148 7.88 -8.23 2.66
N PHE A 149 8.61 -7.94 1.58
CA PHE A 149 8.99 -6.56 1.28
C PHE A 149 7.82 -5.74 0.72
N SER A 150 6.80 -6.36 0.12
CA SER A 150 5.57 -5.66 -0.30
C SER A 150 4.68 -5.24 0.89
N ALA A 151 4.73 -5.94 2.03
CA ALA A 151 3.87 -5.66 3.18
C ALA A 151 4.40 -4.55 4.11
N VAL A 152 5.70 -4.24 4.08
CA VAL A 152 6.36 -3.32 5.04
C VAL A 152 6.24 -1.84 4.63
N GLY A 153 5.24 -1.47 3.83
CA GLY A 153 4.90 -0.06 3.57
C GLY A 153 5.97 0.76 2.83
N PHE A 154 7.02 0.14 2.28
CA PHE A 154 7.92 0.79 1.34
C PHE A 154 7.22 0.94 -0.01
N HIS A 155 6.30 1.91 -0.08
CA HIS A 155 5.54 2.29 -1.28
C HIS A 155 6.45 2.66 -2.48
N PHE A 156 7.77 2.84 -2.26
CA PHE A 156 8.76 3.15 -3.31
C PHE A 156 9.79 2.06 -3.59
N GLY A 157 9.56 0.79 -3.22
CA GLY A 157 10.44 -0.25 -3.77
C GLY A 157 10.42 -1.65 -3.19
N GLY A 158 9.64 -1.98 -2.16
CA GLY A 158 9.80 -3.30 -1.50
C GLY A 158 9.57 -4.51 -2.41
N GLY A 159 8.32 -4.75 -2.82
CA GLY A 159 8.00 -5.85 -3.75
C GLY A 159 8.52 -5.60 -5.17
N SER A 160 8.45 -4.35 -5.64
CA SER A 160 8.90 -3.95 -6.98
C SER A 160 10.40 -4.16 -7.19
N PHE A 161 11.24 -3.91 -6.18
CA PHE A 161 12.67 -4.20 -6.25
C PHE A 161 12.96 -5.68 -6.46
N TRP A 162 12.17 -6.56 -5.84
CA TRP A 162 12.37 -8.01 -5.97
C TRP A 162 11.95 -8.55 -7.33
N VAL A 163 10.90 -7.95 -7.92
CA VAL A 163 10.53 -8.19 -9.32
C VAL A 163 11.61 -7.66 -10.27
N LEU A 164 12.12 -6.44 -10.03
CA LEU A 164 13.20 -5.86 -10.83
C LEU A 164 14.49 -6.68 -10.73
N LEU A 165 14.88 -7.14 -9.54
CA LEU A 165 16.02 -8.03 -9.36
C LEU A 165 15.85 -9.31 -10.18
N TYR A 166 14.65 -9.90 -10.14
CA TYR A 166 14.37 -11.10 -10.92
C TYR A 166 14.53 -10.84 -12.43
N ILE A 167 14.01 -9.72 -12.93
CA ILE A 167 14.16 -9.31 -14.34
C ILE A 167 15.63 -9.08 -14.69
N VAL A 168 16.41 -8.44 -13.81
CA VAL A 168 17.85 -8.23 -14.01
C VAL A 168 18.57 -9.57 -14.09
N LEU A 169 18.31 -10.51 -13.17
CA LEU A 169 18.88 -11.85 -13.22
C LEU A 169 18.46 -12.62 -14.48
N TRP A 170 17.22 -12.41 -14.95
CA TRP A 170 16.74 -13.04 -16.18
C TRP A 170 17.49 -12.53 -17.43
N ILE A 171 17.84 -11.25 -17.46
CA ILE A 171 18.61 -10.63 -18.55
C ILE A 171 20.10 -11.01 -18.46
N VAL A 172 20.69 -10.96 -17.26
CA VAL A 172 22.13 -11.16 -17.03
C VAL A 172 22.54 -12.62 -17.18
N ILE A 173 21.73 -13.57 -16.69
CA ILE A 173 22.10 -14.98 -16.71
C ILE A 173 21.71 -15.56 -18.08
N PRO A 174 22.65 -16.12 -18.86
CA PRO A 174 22.34 -16.74 -20.14
C PRO A 174 21.61 -18.09 -19.97
N GLU A 175 20.83 -18.49 -20.97
CA GLU A 175 20.16 -19.80 -21.00
C GLU A 175 21.12 -20.88 -21.52
N ALA A 176 21.12 -22.06 -20.89
CA ALA A 176 21.90 -23.20 -21.36
C ALA A 176 21.26 -23.78 -22.63
N LYS A 177 21.85 -23.49 -23.80
CA LYS A 177 21.36 -23.96 -25.10
C LYS A 177 22.12 -25.17 -25.62
N THR A 178 23.40 -25.28 -25.28
CA THR A 178 24.27 -26.37 -25.75
C THR A 178 24.44 -27.46 -24.69
N VAL A 179 24.72 -28.69 -25.10
CA VAL A 179 25.06 -29.84 -24.25
C VAL A 179 26.22 -29.47 -23.33
N GLU A 180 27.23 -28.78 -23.85
CA GLU A 180 28.34 -28.28 -23.04
C GLU A 180 27.91 -27.28 -21.97
N GLN A 181 27.02 -26.33 -22.30
CA GLN A 181 26.49 -25.37 -21.32
C GLN A 181 25.64 -26.07 -20.25
N ARG A 182 24.86 -27.09 -20.64
CA ARG A 182 24.09 -27.91 -19.71
C ARG A 182 25.03 -28.70 -18.78
N CYS A 183 26.08 -29.33 -19.29
CA CYS A 183 27.11 -30.02 -18.47
C CYS A 183 27.87 -29.05 -17.56
N ALA A 184 28.25 -27.87 -18.06
CA ALA A 184 28.93 -26.83 -17.29
C ALA A 184 28.04 -26.23 -16.17
N MET A 185 26.72 -26.26 -16.31
CA MET A 185 25.79 -25.88 -15.23
C MET A 185 25.86 -26.85 -14.04
N HIS A 186 26.15 -28.13 -14.30
CA HIS A 186 26.30 -29.17 -13.28
C HIS A 186 27.74 -29.34 -12.79
N GLY A 187 28.74 -28.81 -13.53
CA GLY A 187 30.16 -28.95 -13.20
C GLY A 187 30.78 -30.23 -13.74
N GLU A 188 30.22 -30.75 -14.84
CA GLU A 188 30.62 -32.00 -15.49
C GLU A 188 31.23 -31.73 -16.88
N SER A 189 32.06 -32.64 -17.37
CA SER A 189 32.61 -32.59 -18.73
C SER A 189 31.63 -33.16 -19.76
N PRO A 190 31.57 -32.62 -20.99
CA PRO A 190 30.63 -33.06 -22.03
C PRO A 190 31.13 -34.33 -22.76
N ASP A 191 31.48 -35.36 -22.00
CA ASP A 191 31.97 -36.66 -22.49
C ASP A 191 30.81 -37.66 -22.68
N LEU A 192 30.96 -38.63 -23.58
CA LEU A 192 29.89 -39.59 -23.92
C LEU A 192 29.42 -40.41 -22.71
N SER A 193 30.35 -40.77 -21.83
CA SER A 193 30.07 -41.51 -20.58
C SER A 193 29.07 -40.76 -19.66
N HIS A 194 29.20 -39.44 -19.59
CA HIS A 194 28.31 -38.56 -18.80
C HIS A 194 26.97 -38.32 -19.50
N ILE A 195 26.96 -38.23 -20.83
CA ILE A 195 25.71 -38.10 -21.62
C ILE A 195 24.86 -39.36 -21.46
N GLN A 196 25.46 -40.55 -21.59
CA GLN A 196 24.80 -41.84 -21.35
C GLN A 196 24.22 -41.90 -19.94
N LYS A 197 25.04 -41.60 -18.92
CA LYS A 197 24.62 -41.63 -17.52
C LYS A 197 23.46 -40.66 -17.23
N ARG A 198 23.47 -39.45 -17.82
CA ARG A 198 22.40 -38.44 -17.62
C ARG A 198 21.07 -38.84 -18.24
N VAL A 199 21.10 -39.50 -19.40
CA VAL A 199 19.88 -40.02 -20.05
C VAL A 199 19.33 -41.22 -19.28
N GLU A 200 20.20 -42.12 -18.82
CA GLU A 200 19.81 -43.24 -17.94
C GLU A 200 19.24 -42.76 -16.59
N ASP A 201 19.87 -41.74 -15.96
CA ASP A 201 19.40 -41.11 -14.72
C ASP A 201 18.11 -40.30 -14.92
N GLY A 202 17.96 -39.62 -16.06
CA GLY A 202 16.80 -38.82 -16.43
C GLY A 202 15.53 -39.65 -16.58
N VAL A 203 15.61 -40.80 -17.26
CA VAL A 203 14.45 -41.67 -17.46
C VAL A 203 14.14 -42.52 -16.22
N SER A 204 15.16 -42.98 -15.49
CA SER A 204 14.94 -43.69 -14.23
C SER A 204 14.35 -42.78 -13.14
N GLN A 205 14.65 -41.47 -13.15
CA GLN A 205 13.97 -40.46 -12.33
C GLN A 205 12.51 -40.23 -12.73
N VAL A 206 12.15 -40.30 -14.01
CA VAL A 206 10.76 -40.10 -14.45
C VAL A 206 9.84 -41.24 -13.97
N GLY A 207 10.33 -42.49 -13.95
CA GLY A 207 9.55 -43.65 -13.50
C GLY A 207 9.50 -43.86 -11.97
N SER A 208 10.61 -43.63 -11.26
CA SER A 208 10.72 -43.88 -9.82
C SER A 208 10.64 -42.60 -8.95
N GLY A 209 10.98 -41.45 -9.53
CA GLY A 209 10.89 -40.13 -8.90
C GLY A 209 9.45 -39.64 -8.78
N LEU A 210 8.51 -40.05 -9.65
CA LEU A 210 7.11 -39.63 -9.53
C LEU A 210 6.42 -40.17 -8.26
N ARG A 211 6.81 -41.37 -7.78
CA ARG A 211 6.30 -41.97 -6.55
C ARG A 211 7.04 -41.52 -5.28
N ARG A 212 8.36 -41.25 -5.35
CA ARG A 212 9.14 -40.75 -4.20
C ARG A 212 9.09 -39.22 -4.04
N ALA A 213 9.01 -38.44 -5.13
CA ALA A 213 8.76 -37.00 -5.08
C ALA A 213 7.35 -36.72 -4.52
N GLY A 214 6.33 -37.53 -4.82
CA GLY A 214 5.03 -37.41 -4.15
C GLY A 214 5.11 -37.55 -2.62
N ALA A 215 5.97 -38.44 -2.11
CA ALA A 215 6.06 -38.75 -0.69
C ALA A 215 7.05 -37.85 0.09
N GLN A 216 8.22 -37.54 -0.48
CA GLN A 216 9.23 -36.67 0.15
C GLN A 216 9.03 -35.18 -0.16
N SER A 217 8.59 -34.82 -1.38
CA SER A 217 8.27 -33.42 -1.69
C SER A 217 7.00 -32.97 -0.95
N GLY A 218 6.08 -33.88 -0.62
CA GLY A 218 4.95 -33.57 0.26
C GLY A 218 5.38 -33.13 1.67
N ALA A 219 6.40 -33.78 2.24
CA ALA A 219 6.93 -33.42 3.56
C ALA A 219 7.62 -32.05 3.52
N VAL A 220 8.51 -31.81 2.55
CA VAL A 220 9.20 -30.53 2.38
C VAL A 220 8.23 -29.38 2.07
N VAL A 221 7.25 -29.60 1.19
CA VAL A 221 6.22 -28.60 0.86
C VAL A 221 5.34 -28.30 2.08
N ASN A 222 4.97 -29.31 2.88
CA ASN A 222 4.18 -29.10 4.11
C ASN A 222 4.97 -28.33 5.18
N ASP A 223 6.26 -28.64 5.34
CA ASP A 223 7.13 -27.93 6.29
C ASP A 223 7.34 -26.47 5.86
N ILE A 224 7.51 -26.22 4.56
CA ILE A 224 7.63 -24.86 4.03
C ILE A 224 6.29 -24.11 4.13
N PHE A 225 5.17 -24.75 3.78
CA PHE A 225 3.84 -24.17 3.95
C PHE A 225 3.56 -23.79 5.41
N ARG A 226 4.00 -24.62 6.36
CA ARG A 226 3.92 -24.32 7.80
C ARG A 226 4.77 -23.11 8.18
N ILE A 227 5.97 -22.96 7.61
CA ILE A 227 6.81 -21.76 7.82
C ILE A 227 6.12 -20.52 7.26
N ILE A 228 5.58 -20.57 6.04
CA ILE A 228 4.85 -19.47 5.41
C ILE A 228 3.65 -19.07 6.26
N LEU A 229 2.83 -20.04 6.68
CA LEU A 229 1.69 -19.78 7.56
C LEU A 229 2.14 -19.10 8.86
N LYS A 230 3.21 -19.57 9.51
CA LYS A 230 3.75 -18.92 10.70
C LYS A 230 4.16 -17.48 10.44
N VAL A 231 4.83 -17.19 9.33
CA VAL A 231 5.21 -15.82 8.94
C VAL A 231 3.96 -14.94 8.77
N ILE A 232 2.94 -15.42 8.06
CA ILE A 232 1.64 -14.73 7.93
C ILE A 232 1.01 -14.50 9.31
N GLY A 233 1.05 -15.52 10.19
CA GLY A 233 0.57 -15.43 11.55
C GLY A 233 1.25 -14.32 12.36
N VAL A 234 2.58 -14.16 12.24
CA VAL A 234 3.33 -13.05 12.88
C VAL A 234 2.81 -11.70 12.39
N PHE A 235 2.67 -11.52 11.07
CA PHE A 235 2.17 -10.27 10.50
C PHE A 235 0.74 -9.96 10.95
N MET A 236 -0.14 -10.96 10.98
CA MET A 236 -1.52 -10.79 11.47
C MET A 236 -1.55 -10.32 12.92
N VAL A 237 -0.70 -10.88 13.79
CA VAL A 237 -0.59 -10.47 15.19
C VAL A 237 -0.06 -9.04 15.31
N ILE A 238 1.04 -8.71 14.62
CA ILE A 238 1.64 -7.36 14.68
C ILE A 238 0.63 -6.31 14.18
N PHE A 239 -0.01 -6.57 13.04
CA PHE A 239 -1.00 -5.66 12.46
C PHE A 239 -2.19 -5.47 13.40
N SER A 240 -2.69 -6.57 13.98
CA SER A 240 -3.81 -6.51 14.91
C SER A 240 -3.47 -5.74 16.19
N VAL A 241 -2.35 -6.05 16.84
CA VAL A 241 -1.93 -5.36 18.08
C VAL A 241 -1.71 -3.88 17.81
N SER A 242 -1.01 -3.54 16.73
CA SER A 242 -0.77 -2.15 16.34
C SER A 242 -2.07 -1.42 16.03
N GLY A 243 -2.98 -2.06 15.28
CA GLY A 243 -4.30 -1.51 14.96
C GLY A 243 -5.17 -1.30 16.19
N ILE A 244 -5.20 -2.24 17.12
CA ILE A 244 -5.96 -2.15 18.37
C ILE A 244 -5.42 -1.00 19.22
N LEU A 245 -4.09 -0.88 19.37
CA LEU A 245 -3.46 0.20 20.13
C LEU A 245 -3.73 1.55 19.49
N PHE A 246 -3.55 1.65 18.17
CA PHE A 246 -3.79 2.88 17.42
C PHE A 246 -5.25 3.33 17.51
N LEU A 247 -6.22 2.43 17.27
CA LEU A 247 -7.64 2.75 17.39
C LEU A 247 -8.04 3.07 18.82
N SER A 248 -7.51 2.36 19.83
CA SER A 248 -7.77 2.70 21.23
C SER A 248 -7.24 4.09 21.58
N PHE A 249 -6.05 4.44 21.09
CA PHE A 249 -5.49 5.78 21.29
C PHE A 249 -6.32 6.85 20.55
N LEU A 250 -6.74 6.59 19.31
CA LEU A 250 -7.53 7.54 18.51
C LEU A 250 -8.92 7.77 19.12
N LEU A 251 -9.58 6.72 19.60
CA LEU A 251 -10.96 6.78 20.09
C LEU A 251 -11.06 7.19 21.57
N LEU A 252 -10.11 6.77 22.42
CA LEU A 252 -10.13 7.01 23.86
C LEU A 252 -8.94 7.86 24.34
N GLY A 253 -7.77 7.70 23.71
CA GLY A 253 -6.54 8.39 24.12
C GLY A 253 -6.59 9.90 23.87
N VAL A 254 -7.11 10.35 22.72
CA VAL A 254 -7.23 11.79 22.41
C VAL A 254 -8.08 12.53 23.46
N GLU A 255 -9.13 11.88 23.96
CA GLU A 255 -9.97 12.42 25.04
C GLU A 255 -9.14 12.66 26.32
N ILE A 256 -8.30 11.70 26.70
CA ILE A 256 -7.47 11.74 27.91
C ILE A 256 -6.37 12.81 27.80
N PHE A 257 -5.73 12.95 26.63
CA PHE A 257 -4.53 13.79 26.48
C PHE A 257 -4.80 15.22 26.01
N GLN A 258 -5.80 15.45 25.15
CA GLN A 258 -6.02 16.77 24.53
C GLN A 258 -7.41 17.35 24.80
N GLY A 259 -8.34 16.56 25.37
CA GLY A 259 -9.69 17.01 25.65
C GLY A 259 -10.49 17.42 24.40
N VAL A 260 -9.97 17.14 23.20
CA VAL A 260 -10.64 17.30 21.91
C VAL A 260 -11.44 16.03 21.62
N ILE A 261 -12.68 16.22 21.17
CA ILE A 261 -13.70 15.19 21.18
C ILE A 261 -14.08 14.83 19.74
N PRO A 262 -13.71 13.66 19.20
CA PRO A 262 -14.41 13.09 18.05
C PRO A 262 -15.68 12.32 18.47
N PHE A 263 -15.65 11.63 19.61
CA PHE A 263 -16.67 10.64 19.98
C PHE A 263 -17.83 11.18 20.84
N ASP A 264 -17.60 12.17 21.70
CA ASP A 264 -18.68 12.88 22.41
C ASP A 264 -19.36 13.98 21.58
N LEU A 265 -18.86 14.34 20.39
CA LEU A 265 -19.56 15.29 19.51
C LEU A 265 -20.98 14.78 19.18
N PHE A 266 -21.14 13.46 19.07
CA PHE A 266 -22.46 12.84 18.90
C PHE A 266 -23.42 13.10 20.08
N ASN A 267 -22.94 13.51 21.25
CA ASN A 267 -23.81 13.89 22.37
C ASN A 267 -24.33 15.33 22.23
N TYR A 268 -23.69 16.16 21.40
CA TYR A 268 -24.06 17.55 21.12
C TYR A 268 -24.88 17.69 19.84
N VAL A 269 -25.09 16.61 19.09
CA VAL A 269 -25.84 16.59 17.83
C VAL A 269 -27.12 15.78 18.01
N ASN A 270 -28.24 16.31 17.55
CA ASN A 270 -29.54 15.66 17.61
C ASN A 270 -29.67 14.61 16.49
N LEU A 271 -29.23 13.39 16.76
CA LEU A 271 -29.41 12.27 15.83
C LEU A 271 -30.87 11.80 15.87
N GLY A 272 -31.31 11.06 14.84
CA GLY A 272 -32.70 10.56 14.72
C GLY A 272 -33.18 9.58 15.80
N PHE A 273 -32.50 9.49 16.94
CA PHE A 273 -32.85 8.70 18.12
C PHE A 273 -32.25 9.34 19.38
N GLU A 274 -32.91 9.11 20.53
CA GLU A 274 -32.53 9.73 21.81
C GLU A 274 -31.18 9.24 22.35
N ASN A 275 -30.88 7.95 22.17
CA ASN A 275 -29.71 7.30 22.75
C ASN A 275 -28.70 6.85 21.68
N THR A 276 -27.50 7.44 21.71
CA THR A 276 -26.42 7.15 20.75
C THR A 276 -25.55 5.95 21.11
N ILE A 277 -25.80 5.30 22.26
CA ILE A 277 -24.96 4.21 22.76
C ILE A 277 -24.88 3.02 21.81
N TRP A 278 -25.99 2.67 21.15
CA TRP A 278 -26.03 1.52 20.23
C TRP A 278 -25.30 1.80 18.92
N LEU A 279 -25.36 3.04 18.41
CA LEU A 279 -24.55 3.46 17.26
C LEU A 279 -23.05 3.38 17.60
N LYS A 280 -22.69 3.87 18.79
CA LYS A 280 -21.31 3.83 19.31
C LYS A 280 -20.79 2.41 19.48
N ILE A 281 -21.58 1.52 20.09
CA ILE A 281 -21.22 0.10 20.29
C ILE A 281 -21.05 -0.60 18.94
N THR A 282 -22.01 -0.46 18.01
CA THR A 282 -21.93 -1.14 16.71
C THR A 282 -20.74 -0.62 15.88
N PHE A 283 -20.47 0.69 15.92
CA PHE A 283 -19.25 1.27 15.33
C PHE A 283 -17.97 0.65 15.90
N LEU A 284 -17.84 0.56 17.23
CA LEU A 284 -16.68 -0.06 17.87
C LEU A 284 -16.53 -1.54 17.48
N LEU A 285 -17.62 -2.30 17.46
CA LEU A 285 -17.58 -3.71 17.06
C LEU A 285 -17.13 -3.88 15.61
N VAL A 286 -17.61 -3.02 14.70
CA VAL A 286 -17.20 -3.05 13.27
C VAL A 286 -15.70 -2.80 13.11
N MET A 287 -15.13 -1.90 13.93
CA MET A 287 -13.69 -1.54 13.88
C MET A 287 -12.79 -2.57 14.57
N PHE A 288 -13.18 -3.07 15.75
CA PHE A 288 -12.31 -3.93 16.57
C PHE A 288 -12.46 -5.43 16.27
N LEU A 289 -13.65 -5.94 15.91
CA LEU A 289 -13.83 -7.40 15.71
C LEU A 289 -12.95 -7.99 14.60
N PRO A 290 -12.69 -7.32 13.45
CA PRO A 290 -11.74 -7.83 12.46
C PRO A 290 -10.34 -7.97 13.03
N LEU A 291 -9.88 -6.99 13.81
CA LEU A 291 -8.58 -7.02 14.45
C LEU A 291 -8.50 -8.15 15.48
N VAL A 292 -9.52 -8.31 16.32
CA VAL A 292 -9.61 -9.43 17.27
C VAL A 292 -9.60 -10.79 16.54
N GLY A 293 -10.32 -10.90 15.42
CA GLY A 293 -10.31 -12.08 14.56
C GLY A 293 -8.93 -12.37 13.98
N MET A 294 -8.22 -11.35 13.50
CA MET A 294 -6.84 -11.45 13.02
C MET A 294 -5.86 -11.83 14.12
N LEU A 295 -6.02 -11.28 15.33
CA LEU A 295 -5.21 -11.62 16.49
C LEU A 295 -5.39 -13.09 16.85
N TYR A 296 -6.64 -13.53 16.99
CA TYR A 296 -6.97 -14.91 17.29
C TYR A 296 -6.44 -15.87 16.22
N GLY A 297 -6.70 -15.58 14.95
CA GLY A 297 -6.23 -16.38 13.82
C GLY A 297 -4.71 -16.44 13.73
N GLY A 298 -4.03 -15.30 13.90
CA GLY A 298 -2.57 -15.21 13.91
C GLY A 298 -1.94 -16.02 15.04
N ILE A 299 -2.43 -15.88 16.27
CA ILE A 299 -2.00 -16.69 17.43
C ILE A 299 -2.24 -18.18 17.16
N GLN A 300 -3.42 -18.53 16.63
CA GLN A 300 -3.75 -19.93 16.34
C GLN A 300 -2.76 -20.54 15.32
N ILE A 301 -2.41 -19.80 14.27
CA ILE A 301 -1.43 -20.23 13.26
C ILE A 301 -0.02 -20.37 13.85
N LEU A 302 0.40 -19.43 14.71
CA LEU A 302 1.74 -19.43 15.31
C LEU A 302 1.97 -20.61 16.25
N PHE A 303 1.01 -20.87 17.13
CA PHE A 303 1.10 -21.91 18.17
C PHE A 303 0.54 -23.26 17.71
N GLY A 304 -0.12 -23.32 16.55
CA GLY A 304 -0.68 -24.57 16.01
C GLY A 304 -1.78 -25.18 16.87
N PHE A 305 -2.51 -24.35 17.64
CA PHE A 305 -3.61 -24.84 18.47
C PHE A 305 -4.72 -25.44 17.59
N LYS A 306 -5.18 -26.64 17.95
CA LYS A 306 -6.38 -27.24 17.33
C LYS A 306 -7.56 -26.32 17.63
N SER A 307 -8.34 -25.97 16.60
CA SER A 307 -9.57 -25.18 16.81
C SER A 307 -10.45 -25.91 17.83
N PRO A 308 -10.98 -25.20 18.85
CA PRO A 308 -11.93 -25.79 19.77
C PRO A 308 -13.18 -26.30 19.03
N ARG A 309 -14.02 -27.08 19.72
CA ARG A 309 -15.29 -27.57 19.14
C ARG A 309 -16.18 -26.43 18.64
N LEU A 310 -16.20 -25.33 19.38
CA LEU A 310 -16.71 -24.04 18.93
C LEU A 310 -15.63 -23.39 18.05
N ARG A 311 -16.00 -22.74 16.95
CA ARG A 311 -15.06 -22.05 16.05
C ARG A 311 -15.06 -20.54 16.35
N PRO A 312 -14.28 -20.02 17.33
CA PRO A 312 -14.27 -18.59 17.70
C PRO A 312 -14.10 -17.65 16.51
N GLY A 313 -13.24 -17.99 15.54
CA GLY A 313 -13.08 -17.18 14.33
C GLY A 313 -14.38 -17.00 13.54
N LEU A 314 -15.20 -18.05 13.42
CA LEU A 314 -16.50 -17.96 12.76
C LEU A 314 -17.50 -17.13 13.58
N ILE A 315 -17.48 -17.27 14.91
CA ILE A 315 -18.34 -16.48 15.82
C ILE A 315 -17.99 -14.99 15.70
N ILE A 316 -16.71 -14.64 15.76
CA ILE A 316 -16.23 -13.26 15.59
C ILE A 316 -16.64 -12.71 14.21
N PHE A 317 -16.49 -13.51 13.16
CA PHE A 317 -16.88 -13.12 11.80
C PHE A 317 -18.39 -12.86 11.68
N ILE A 318 -19.24 -13.76 12.20
CA ILE A 318 -20.70 -13.59 12.21
C ILE A 318 -21.09 -12.34 13.01
N LEU A 319 -20.49 -12.15 14.20
CA LEU A 319 -20.72 -10.96 15.02
C LEU A 319 -20.30 -9.68 14.30
N TRP A 320 -19.21 -9.70 13.54
CA TRP A 320 -18.77 -8.56 12.75
C TRP A 320 -19.77 -8.21 11.64
N ILE A 321 -20.29 -9.20 10.92
CA ILE A 321 -21.32 -8.98 9.90
C ILE A 321 -22.60 -8.41 10.52
N ILE A 322 -23.09 -9.00 11.62
CA ILE A 322 -24.28 -8.49 12.34
C ILE A 322 -24.06 -7.05 12.79
N SER A 323 -22.87 -6.76 13.34
CA SER A 323 -22.51 -5.41 13.79
C SER A 323 -22.45 -4.42 12.62
N GLY A 324 -21.98 -4.85 11.45
CA GLY A 324 -21.96 -4.06 10.23
C GLY A 324 -23.35 -3.69 9.75
N PHE A 325 -24.26 -4.67 9.65
CA PHE A 325 -25.66 -4.39 9.30
C PHE A 325 -26.34 -3.46 10.31
N ALA A 326 -26.15 -3.72 11.62
CA ALA A 326 -26.71 -2.88 12.68
C ALA A 326 -26.14 -1.45 12.65
N PHE A 327 -24.84 -1.29 12.38
CA PHE A 327 -24.22 0.02 12.25
C PHE A 327 -24.78 0.79 11.05
N VAL A 328 -24.91 0.15 9.89
CA VAL A 328 -25.45 0.79 8.67
C VAL A 328 -26.88 1.25 8.89
N THR A 329 -27.76 0.41 9.47
CA THR A 329 -29.15 0.80 9.72
C THR A 329 -29.24 1.96 10.70
N LEU A 330 -28.48 1.91 11.81
CA LEU A 330 -28.43 3.00 12.78
C LEU A 330 -27.83 4.28 12.19
N ALA A 331 -26.81 4.19 11.34
CA ALA A 331 -26.21 5.35 10.68
C ALA A 331 -27.21 6.02 9.72
N ILE A 332 -27.96 5.24 8.94
CA ILE A 332 -29.04 5.75 8.08
C ILE A 332 -30.08 6.46 8.94
N SER A 333 -30.57 5.81 10.00
CA SER A 333 -31.52 6.42 10.94
C SER A 333 -30.98 7.69 11.61
N ALA A 334 -29.69 7.72 11.97
CA ALA A 334 -29.04 8.87 12.57
C ALA A 334 -28.97 10.06 11.60
N SER A 335 -28.75 9.79 10.32
CA SER A 335 -28.61 10.80 9.26
C SER A 335 -29.95 11.33 8.72
N ARG A 336 -31.03 10.56 8.89
CA ARG A 336 -32.35 10.88 8.32
C ARG A 336 -32.91 12.29 8.68
N PRO A 337 -32.71 12.83 9.89
CA PRO A 337 -33.10 14.21 10.20
C PRO A 337 -32.38 15.28 9.38
N TYR A 338 -31.37 14.91 8.58
CA TYR A 338 -30.49 15.83 7.88
C TYR A 338 -30.57 15.74 6.35
N TRP A 339 -31.57 15.05 5.80
CA TRP A 339 -31.64 14.76 4.36
C TRP A 339 -32.31 15.84 3.52
N ASN A 340 -33.13 16.69 4.12
CA ASN A 340 -33.80 17.78 3.44
C ASN A 340 -33.35 19.10 4.03
N GLU A 341 -33.23 20.11 3.19
CA GLU A 341 -32.84 21.46 3.56
C GLU A 341 -33.99 22.45 3.37
N GLY A 342 -33.91 23.54 4.11
CA GLY A 342 -34.75 24.72 3.98
C GLY A 342 -33.93 25.95 4.33
N ARG A 343 -34.22 27.06 3.66
CA ARG A 343 -33.54 28.34 3.87
C ARG A 343 -34.58 29.42 4.11
N ASP A 344 -34.31 30.29 5.07
CA ASP A 344 -35.04 31.53 5.25
C ASP A 344 -34.04 32.69 5.38
N SER A 345 -34.47 33.88 4.98
CA SER A 345 -33.60 35.06 4.95
C SER A 345 -34.40 36.29 5.29
N SER A 346 -33.76 37.18 6.06
CA SER A 346 -34.30 38.48 6.40
C SER A 346 -33.20 39.53 6.24
N SER A 347 -33.58 40.80 6.18
CA SER A 347 -32.63 41.88 5.95
C SER A 347 -32.94 43.13 6.75
N ILE A 348 -31.89 43.88 7.07
CA ILE A 348 -31.95 45.20 7.68
C ILE A 348 -31.08 46.14 6.84
N THR A 349 -31.66 47.24 6.37
CA THR A 349 -30.92 48.29 5.67
C THR A 349 -30.26 49.22 6.70
N LEU A 350 -28.98 49.50 6.51
CA LEU A 350 -28.22 50.42 7.35
C LEU A 350 -28.60 51.88 7.03
N LYS A 351 -28.52 52.77 8.03
CA LYS A 351 -28.70 54.21 7.80
C LYS A 351 -27.56 54.73 6.93
N GLU A 352 -27.86 55.69 6.05
CA GLU A 352 -26.85 56.38 5.25
C GLU A 352 -25.90 57.20 6.13
N GLY A 353 -24.65 57.37 5.66
CA GLY A 353 -23.63 58.20 6.33
C GLY A 353 -22.86 57.51 7.47
N ILE A 354 -22.80 56.18 7.50
CA ILE A 354 -21.99 55.43 8.46
C ILE A 354 -20.58 55.23 7.89
N ASP A 355 -19.57 55.80 8.55
CA ASP A 355 -18.16 55.59 8.16
C ASP A 355 -17.57 54.26 8.67
N THR A 356 -18.11 53.73 9.77
CA THR A 356 -17.60 52.51 10.40
C THR A 356 -18.73 51.71 11.03
N LEU A 357 -18.84 50.43 10.65
CA LEU A 357 -19.72 49.45 11.28
C LEU A 357 -18.93 48.66 12.34
N TYR A 358 -19.44 48.66 13.56
CA TYR A 358 -18.90 47.87 14.66
C TYR A 358 -19.70 46.59 14.85
N ILE A 359 -19.00 45.45 14.92
CA ILE A 359 -19.62 44.14 15.21
C ILE A 359 -19.26 43.75 16.64
N LYS A 360 -20.27 43.45 17.46
CA LYS A 360 -20.09 42.96 18.83
C LYS A 360 -20.70 41.57 18.95
N PHE A 361 -19.92 40.61 19.43
CA PHE A 361 -20.40 39.27 19.74
C PHE A 361 -20.85 39.21 21.20
N GLU A 362 -22.13 38.90 21.41
CA GLU A 362 -22.74 38.78 22.75
C GLU A 362 -22.94 37.30 23.09
N SER A 363 -22.45 36.90 24.27
CA SER A 363 -22.66 35.56 24.80
C SER A 363 -22.93 35.63 26.31
N PRO A 364 -23.76 34.73 26.87
CA PRO A 364 -24.01 34.66 28.31
C PRO A 364 -22.74 34.53 29.16
N ASN A 365 -21.74 33.80 28.66
CA ASN A 365 -20.45 33.62 29.32
C ASN A 365 -19.35 34.33 28.53
N PRO A 366 -18.35 34.92 29.20
CA PRO A 366 -17.22 35.54 28.53
C PRO A 366 -16.39 34.49 27.78
N MET A 367 -15.81 34.90 26.66
CA MET A 367 -14.93 34.02 25.87
C MET A 367 -13.77 33.48 26.72
N PRO A 368 -13.53 32.16 26.75
CA PRO A 368 -12.44 31.56 27.52
C PRO A 368 -11.06 31.85 26.89
N GLU A 369 -10.00 31.75 27.69
CA GLU A 369 -8.61 31.91 27.19
C GLU A 369 -8.12 30.70 26.36
N THR A 370 -8.79 29.56 26.48
CA THR A 370 -8.43 28.31 25.80
C THR A 370 -9.68 27.69 25.18
N ARG A 371 -9.51 26.77 24.21
CA ARG A 371 -10.61 26.08 23.51
C ARG A 371 -11.50 27.01 22.69
N VAL A 372 -10.88 28.02 22.09
CA VAL A 372 -11.50 28.94 21.14
C VAL A 372 -11.01 28.59 19.74
N PHE A 373 -11.94 28.50 18.80
CA PHE A 373 -11.68 28.41 17.39
C PHE A 373 -12.13 29.70 16.71
N ILE A 374 -11.20 30.34 16.01
CA ILE A 374 -11.48 31.52 15.18
C ILE A 374 -10.78 31.28 13.86
N ASP A 375 -11.54 31.34 12.79
CA ASP A 375 -11.04 31.50 11.43
C ASP A 375 -11.53 32.84 10.92
N ALA A 376 -10.63 33.76 10.59
CA ALA A 376 -10.97 35.13 10.23
C ALA A 376 -10.07 35.60 9.08
N GLY A 377 -10.71 35.88 7.95
CA GLY A 377 -10.10 36.45 6.75
C GLY A 377 -10.56 37.88 6.47
N ARG A 378 -10.36 38.31 5.22
CA ARG A 378 -10.78 39.63 4.73
C ARG A 378 -12.28 39.74 4.46
N SER A 379 -12.94 38.62 4.17
CA SER A 379 -14.35 38.59 3.79
C SER A 379 -15.17 37.62 4.62
N GLU A 380 -14.56 36.77 5.43
CA GLU A 380 -15.28 35.78 6.22
C GLU A 380 -14.71 35.65 7.63
N MET A 381 -15.59 35.36 8.59
CA MET A 381 -15.22 35.03 9.96
C MET A 381 -16.12 33.92 10.49
N VAL A 382 -15.51 32.88 11.04
CA VAL A 382 -16.15 31.78 11.74
C VAL A 382 -15.57 31.68 13.13
N MET A 383 -16.42 31.55 14.14
CA MET A 383 -16.00 31.50 15.52
C MET A 383 -16.90 30.59 16.35
N PHE A 384 -16.26 29.75 17.15
CA PHE A 384 -16.91 29.01 18.22
C PHE A 384 -15.92 28.74 19.35
N TRP A 385 -16.41 28.45 20.54
CA TRP A 385 -15.57 27.97 21.63
C TRP A 385 -16.29 26.94 22.48
N ILE A 386 -15.51 26.24 23.29
CA ILE A 386 -16.02 25.25 24.24
C ILE A 386 -15.81 25.78 25.65
N ASP A 387 -16.91 26.08 26.33
CA ASP A 387 -16.92 26.50 27.72
C ASP A 387 -17.20 25.31 28.67
N GLY A 388 -16.95 25.46 29.96
CA GLY A 388 -17.28 24.48 31.00
C GLY A 388 -16.23 23.39 31.27
N GLN A 389 -16.53 22.53 32.26
CA GLN A 389 -15.65 21.46 32.77
C GLN A 389 -16.27 20.09 32.50
N ARG A 390 -15.46 19.12 32.02
CA ARG A 390 -15.77 17.71 31.66
C ARG A 390 -17.23 17.34 31.35
N ASN A 391 -18.14 17.30 32.33
CA ASN A 391 -19.55 16.88 32.18
C ASN A 391 -20.55 18.02 31.91
N ASP A 392 -20.13 19.28 32.03
CA ASP A 392 -20.97 20.47 31.84
C ASP A 392 -20.36 21.37 30.76
N ARG A 393 -19.87 20.75 29.67
CA ARG A 393 -19.30 21.49 28.55
C ARG A 393 -20.40 22.03 27.66
N GLU A 394 -20.25 23.27 27.25
CA GLU A 394 -21.15 23.95 26.33
C GLU A 394 -20.36 24.39 25.09
N ILE A 395 -20.96 24.22 23.91
CA ILE A 395 -20.41 24.71 22.65
C ILE A 395 -21.12 26.01 22.33
N VAL A 396 -20.37 27.11 22.36
CA VAL A 396 -20.86 28.45 22.04
C VAL A 396 -20.43 28.78 20.63
N THR A 397 -21.39 29.13 19.77
CA THR A 397 -21.17 29.35 18.34
C THR A 397 -21.83 30.64 17.89
N PHE A 398 -21.24 31.28 16.88
CA PHE A 398 -21.80 32.47 16.26
C PHE A 398 -22.15 32.19 14.80
N PRO A 399 -23.12 32.93 14.24
CA PRO A 399 -23.35 32.92 12.81
C PRO A 399 -22.06 33.21 12.04
N LYS A 400 -21.87 32.53 10.91
CA LYS A 400 -20.77 32.86 9.99
C LYS A 400 -20.96 34.30 9.53
N ILE A 401 -19.93 35.12 9.64
CA ILE A 401 -19.95 36.49 9.11
C ILE A 401 -19.32 36.49 7.73
N ASN A 402 -20.04 37.04 6.76
CA ASN A 402 -19.53 37.30 5.43
C ASN A 402 -19.61 38.79 5.13
N ILE A 403 -18.51 39.40 4.69
CA ILE A 403 -18.45 40.78 4.24
C ILE A 403 -18.39 40.77 2.72
N VAL A 404 -19.38 41.40 2.10
CA VAL A 404 -19.46 41.57 0.66
C VAL A 404 -19.25 43.05 0.35
N ARG A 405 -18.14 43.36 -0.30
CA ARG A 405 -17.81 44.71 -0.73
C ARG A 405 -18.60 45.10 -1.98
N GLN A 406 -19.13 46.32 -1.99
CA GLN A 406 -19.97 46.86 -3.05
C GLN A 406 -19.53 48.26 -3.48
N ASP A 407 -20.12 48.75 -4.58
CA ASP A 407 -19.93 50.11 -5.04
C ASP A 407 -20.51 51.15 -4.06
N GLU A 408 -19.95 52.36 -4.04
CA GLU A 408 -20.36 53.44 -3.12
C GLU A 408 -21.82 53.90 -3.28
N ASN A 409 -22.43 53.58 -4.42
CA ASN A 409 -23.81 53.95 -4.72
C ASN A 409 -24.84 52.93 -4.21
N ASP A 410 -24.40 51.74 -3.78
CA ASP A 410 -25.29 50.69 -3.31
C ASP A 410 -25.63 50.89 -1.82
N SER A 411 -26.90 50.63 -1.47
CA SER A 411 -27.35 50.75 -0.08
C SER A 411 -26.79 49.61 0.78
N SER A 412 -26.03 49.97 1.81
CA SER A 412 -25.52 49.04 2.82
C SER A 412 -26.65 48.21 3.43
N THR A 413 -26.61 46.89 3.25
CA THR A 413 -27.68 45.97 3.68
C THR A 413 -27.08 44.77 4.40
N ILE A 414 -27.66 44.42 5.55
CA ILE A 414 -27.29 43.24 6.31
C ILE A 414 -28.35 42.18 6.06
N TYR A 415 -27.96 41.09 5.42
CA TYR A 415 -28.76 39.87 5.30
C TYR A 415 -28.41 38.92 6.43
N PHE A 416 -29.43 38.32 7.02
CA PHE A 416 -29.28 37.28 8.01
C PHE A 416 -30.13 36.11 7.60
N ASP A 417 -29.46 34.97 7.47
CA ASP A 417 -30.01 33.79 6.86
C ASP A 417 -29.77 32.57 7.73
N ALA A 418 -30.79 31.71 7.73
CA ALA A 418 -30.78 30.45 8.46
C ALA A 418 -31.00 29.33 7.45
N HIS A 419 -30.07 28.38 7.45
CA HIS A 419 -30.19 27.11 6.78
C HIS A 419 -30.55 26.07 7.83
N ALA A 420 -31.58 25.27 7.57
CA ALA A 420 -31.98 24.20 8.47
C ALA A 420 -32.12 22.90 7.72
N LEU A 421 -31.68 21.82 8.37
CA LEU A 421 -31.87 20.46 7.91
C LEU A 421 -33.00 19.78 8.71
N ALA A 422 -33.83 18.97 8.04
CA ALA A 422 -34.92 18.23 8.67
C ALA A 422 -35.29 16.93 7.90
N TYR A 423 -36.27 16.19 8.45
CA TYR A 423 -36.84 14.99 7.82
C TYR A 423 -37.60 15.29 6.53
N THR A 424 -38.15 16.48 6.40
CA THR A 424 -38.91 16.94 5.23
C THR A 424 -38.57 18.39 4.90
N HIS A 425 -38.71 18.78 3.64
CA HIS A 425 -38.49 20.17 3.20
C HIS A 425 -39.39 21.18 3.94
N ALA A 426 -40.66 20.83 4.19
CA ALA A 426 -41.59 21.72 4.89
C ALA A 426 -41.18 21.97 6.35
N GLU A 427 -40.77 20.91 7.06
CA GLU A 427 -40.23 21.03 8.42
C GLU A 427 -38.93 21.84 8.43
N ALA A 428 -38.04 21.61 7.45
CA ALA A 428 -36.80 22.35 7.31
C ALA A 428 -37.05 23.85 7.11
N LEU A 429 -38.03 24.22 6.29
CA LEU A 429 -38.38 25.63 6.05
C LEU A 429 -38.91 26.32 7.31
N ILE A 430 -39.87 25.68 8.02
CA ILE A 430 -40.42 26.22 9.28
C ILE A 430 -39.31 26.37 10.32
N LYS A 431 -38.40 25.39 10.38
CA LYS A 431 -37.26 25.41 11.29
C LYS A 431 -36.27 26.52 10.94
N ALA A 432 -35.99 26.77 9.66
CA ALA A 432 -35.16 27.87 9.20
C ALA A 432 -35.75 29.22 9.62
N GLN A 433 -37.06 29.43 9.40
CA GLN A 433 -37.78 30.65 9.81
C GLN A 433 -37.66 30.92 11.31
N ASN A 434 -37.81 29.88 12.13
CA ASN A 434 -37.70 30.00 13.59
C ASN A 434 -36.25 30.10 14.11
N SER A 435 -35.25 29.93 13.24
CA SER A 435 -33.84 29.87 13.62
C SER A 435 -33.01 31.02 13.04
N LEU A 436 -33.64 32.12 12.62
CA LEU A 436 -32.91 33.30 12.17
C LEU A 436 -31.94 33.81 13.26
N PRO A 437 -30.78 34.37 12.87
CA PRO A 437 -29.85 35.00 13.80
C PRO A 437 -30.52 36.05 14.70
N GLN A 438 -30.25 35.99 16.00
CA GLN A 438 -30.65 37.04 16.92
C GLN A 438 -29.62 38.18 16.81
N ILE A 439 -30.04 39.29 16.21
CA ILE A 439 -29.21 40.47 15.97
C ILE A 439 -29.91 41.74 16.44
N GLU A 440 -29.13 42.69 16.94
CA GLU A 440 -29.60 44.01 17.34
C GLU A 440 -28.71 45.07 16.68
N LEU A 441 -29.29 45.93 15.84
CA LEU A 441 -28.60 47.06 15.24
C LEU A 441 -28.98 48.35 15.95
N LYS A 442 -28.00 48.99 16.59
CA LYS A 442 -28.14 50.31 17.22
C LYS A 442 -27.12 51.27 16.61
N ASP A 443 -27.61 52.17 15.76
CA ASP A 443 -26.82 53.12 14.96
C ASP A 443 -25.75 52.40 14.12
N SER A 444 -24.49 52.42 14.56
CA SER A 444 -23.37 51.75 13.88
C SER A 444 -22.87 50.50 14.61
N LEU A 445 -23.58 50.03 15.65
CA LEU A 445 -23.22 48.84 16.41
C LEU A 445 -24.18 47.70 16.10
N LEU A 446 -23.66 46.66 15.45
CA LEU A 446 -24.34 45.38 15.20
C LEU A 446 -23.95 44.39 16.30
N THR A 447 -24.91 44.06 17.16
CA THR A 447 -24.74 43.02 18.19
C THR A 447 -25.28 41.70 17.68
N ILE A 448 -24.44 40.65 17.72
CA ILE A 448 -24.75 39.31 17.24
C ILE A 448 -24.69 38.35 18.43
N HIS A 449 -25.81 37.68 18.71
CA HIS A 449 -25.92 36.77 19.85
C HIS A 449 -25.44 35.36 19.50
N SER A 450 -24.84 34.68 20.47
CA SER A 450 -24.37 33.29 20.34
C SER A 450 -25.50 32.26 20.45
N ASP A 451 -25.36 31.14 19.75
CA ASP A 451 -26.07 29.89 20.02
C ASP A 451 -25.27 29.00 20.97
N ILE A 452 -25.95 28.36 21.92
CA ILE A 452 -25.32 27.49 22.92
C ILE A 452 -25.87 26.08 22.79
N TYR A 453 -24.96 25.12 22.57
CA TYR A 453 -25.30 23.70 22.49
C TYR A 453 -24.73 22.93 23.67
N THR A 454 -25.59 22.15 24.33
CA THR A 454 -25.26 21.28 25.46
C THR A 454 -25.71 19.86 25.17
N GLN A 455 -25.43 18.92 26.08
CA GLN A 455 -25.95 17.54 25.92
C GLN A 455 -27.49 17.47 26.00
N ASN A 456 -28.12 18.47 26.62
CA ASN A 456 -29.57 18.60 26.70
C ASN A 456 -30.13 19.45 25.55
N ASN A 457 -29.44 20.54 25.18
CA ASN A 457 -29.78 21.39 24.04
C ASN A 457 -28.86 21.08 22.85
N LYS A 458 -29.18 20.02 22.11
CA LYS A 458 -28.32 19.53 21.03
C LYS A 458 -28.50 20.34 19.75
N TRP A 459 -27.40 20.54 19.01
CA TRP A 459 -27.44 21.05 17.66
C TRP A 459 -28.31 20.16 16.79
N ASN A 460 -29.29 20.76 16.11
CA ASN A 460 -30.31 20.01 15.40
C ASN A 460 -30.19 20.12 13.89
N GLY A 461 -29.10 20.64 13.33
CA GLY A 461 -28.96 20.80 11.88
C GLY A 461 -29.22 22.22 11.37
N THR A 462 -29.10 23.24 12.23
CA THR A 462 -29.24 24.65 11.85
C THR A 462 -27.89 25.30 11.65
N VAL A 463 -27.71 26.03 10.55
CA VAL A 463 -26.52 26.82 10.26
C VAL A 463 -26.99 28.25 10.00
N LYS A 464 -26.30 29.22 10.60
CA LYS A 464 -26.67 30.62 10.57
C LYS A 464 -25.56 31.43 9.92
N GLU A 465 -25.95 32.40 9.12
CA GLU A 465 -25.03 33.28 8.40
C GLU A 465 -25.54 34.72 8.46
N VAL A 466 -24.60 35.66 8.54
CA VAL A 466 -24.83 37.10 8.47
C VAL A 466 -23.95 37.65 7.37
N SER A 467 -24.57 38.02 6.26
CA SER A 467 -23.92 38.62 5.10
C SER A 467 -24.11 40.14 5.12
N ILE A 468 -23.02 40.87 5.29
CA ILE A 468 -22.98 42.32 5.38
C ILE A 468 -22.50 42.86 4.03
N TYR A 469 -23.44 43.41 3.27
CA TYR A 469 -23.19 44.08 2.01
C TYR A 469 -22.93 45.55 2.30
N ILE A 470 -21.71 46.01 2.04
CA ILE A 470 -21.27 47.34 2.45
C ILE A 470 -20.27 47.92 1.43
N PRO A 471 -20.31 49.24 1.17
CA PRO A 471 -19.35 49.89 0.30
C PRO A 471 -17.90 49.75 0.76
N ASP A 472 -16.95 49.87 -0.18
CA ASP A 472 -15.51 49.81 0.09
C ASP A 472 -15.00 50.90 1.05
N ASN A 473 -15.67 52.06 1.10
CA ASN A 473 -15.28 53.18 1.96
C ASN A 473 -15.72 53.03 3.43
N VAL A 474 -16.63 52.10 3.75
CA VAL A 474 -17.11 51.88 5.12
C VAL A 474 -16.26 50.82 5.81
N LYS A 475 -15.67 51.16 6.96
CA LYS A 475 -14.84 50.21 7.72
C LYS A 475 -15.69 49.22 8.50
N VAL A 476 -15.26 47.96 8.59
CA VAL A 476 -15.93 46.94 9.41
C VAL A 476 -14.99 46.43 10.49
N ILE A 477 -15.33 46.74 11.75
CA ILE A 477 -14.47 46.47 12.90
C ILE A 477 -15.23 45.61 13.92
N VAL A 478 -14.67 44.43 14.21
CA VAL A 478 -15.15 43.60 15.32
C VAL A 478 -14.60 44.15 16.65
N GLN A 479 -15.47 44.30 17.64
CA GLN A 479 -15.15 44.72 19.01
C GLN A 479 -14.89 43.51 19.93
N ASN A 480 -14.61 43.76 21.22
CA ASN A 480 -14.39 42.69 22.21
C ASN A 480 -15.54 41.64 22.16
N PRO A 481 -15.26 40.34 22.33
CA PRO A 481 -14.04 39.77 22.93
C PRO A 481 -12.84 39.60 21.98
N ILE A 482 -13.03 39.73 20.66
CA ILE A 482 -11.97 39.59 19.66
C ILE A 482 -12.01 40.81 18.76
N LYS A 483 -10.96 41.64 18.78
CA LYS A 483 -10.90 42.72 17.78
C LYS A 483 -10.43 42.13 16.45
N HIS A 484 -11.13 42.41 15.39
CA HIS A 484 -10.77 42.03 14.03
C HIS A 484 -11.12 43.20 13.11
N ASP A 485 -10.35 43.35 12.04
CA ASP A 485 -10.50 44.44 11.08
C ASP A 485 -10.46 43.80 9.70
N PHE A 486 -11.61 43.80 9.01
CA PHE A 486 -11.75 43.13 7.71
C PHE A 486 -10.99 43.88 6.58
N ASP A 487 -10.56 45.12 6.82
CA ASP A 487 -9.83 45.94 5.85
C ASP A 487 -8.31 45.73 5.88
N LYS A 488 -7.79 45.10 6.94
CA LYS A 488 -6.34 44.89 7.11
C LYS A 488 -5.96 43.46 6.80
N ASP A 489 -4.98 43.28 5.92
CA ASP A 489 -4.41 41.97 5.59
C ASP A 489 -3.55 41.44 6.73
N ARG A 490 -4.19 40.84 7.73
CA ARG A 490 -3.48 40.04 8.71
C ARG A 490 -3.45 38.60 8.23
N ARG A 491 -2.44 38.26 7.43
CA ARG A 491 -2.05 36.85 7.27
C ARG A 491 -1.72 36.32 8.66
N HIS A 492 -2.53 35.41 9.19
CA HIS A 492 -2.15 34.66 10.37
C HIS A 492 -2.17 33.17 10.13
N ASP A 493 -1.02 32.60 10.47
CA ASP A 493 -0.71 31.18 10.49
C ASP A 493 -1.71 30.44 11.39
N PHE A 494 -2.14 29.31 10.87
CA PHE A 494 -3.02 28.34 11.50
C PHE A 494 -2.36 27.78 12.78
N ASP A 495 -2.58 28.38 13.96
CA ASP A 495 -1.99 27.88 15.22
C ASP A 495 -2.96 26.93 15.93
N TRP A 496 -2.97 25.66 15.49
CA TRP A 496 -3.63 24.53 16.15
C TRP A 496 -2.84 24.08 17.39
N ASN A 497 -2.60 24.97 18.35
CA ASN A 497 -1.78 24.66 19.52
C ASN A 497 -2.57 24.66 20.81
N CYS A 498 -3.28 23.55 21.06
CA CYS A 498 -3.94 23.24 22.33
C CYS A 498 -2.97 22.96 23.50
N SER A 499 -1.69 23.36 23.43
CA SER A 499 -0.69 23.00 24.46
C SER A 499 0.24 24.11 24.95
N HIS A 500 0.14 25.35 24.47
CA HIS A 500 1.04 26.41 24.92
C HIS A 500 0.30 27.56 25.61
N ASN A 501 -0.04 27.32 26.88
CA ASN A 501 -0.44 28.32 27.88
C ASN A 501 0.52 29.53 27.98
N TYR A 502 1.71 29.47 27.39
CA TYR A 502 2.68 30.56 27.35
C TYR A 502 2.57 31.49 26.14
N ARG A 503 1.87 31.11 25.06
CA ARG A 503 1.75 31.96 23.86
C ARG A 503 0.51 32.84 23.87
N TRP A 504 -0.56 32.48 24.57
CA TRP A 504 -1.75 33.35 24.67
C TRP A 504 -1.51 34.62 25.50
N ASN A 505 -0.77 34.51 26.61
CA ASN A 505 -0.35 35.69 27.37
C ASN A 505 0.55 36.62 26.56
N ASN A 506 1.32 36.12 25.59
CA ASN A 506 2.10 36.94 24.67
C ASN A 506 1.31 37.37 23.42
N TRP A 507 0.33 36.61 22.96
CA TRP A 507 -0.53 36.97 21.84
C TRP A 507 -1.48 38.08 22.27
N ASN A 508 -2.26 37.92 23.33
CA ASN A 508 -3.13 38.97 23.85
C ASN A 508 -2.34 40.20 24.34
N ASN A 509 -1.16 40.04 24.96
CA ASN A 509 -0.35 41.20 25.39
C ASN A 509 0.43 41.87 24.26
N ASN A 510 1.05 41.17 23.31
CA ASN A 510 1.73 41.79 22.17
C ASN A 510 0.71 42.36 21.18
N TRP A 511 -0.38 41.65 20.91
CA TRP A 511 -1.45 42.13 20.07
C TRP A 511 -2.13 43.35 20.70
N ASN A 512 -2.50 43.33 22.00
CA ASN A 512 -2.97 44.55 22.66
C ASN A 512 -1.87 45.61 22.87
N ARG A 513 -0.56 45.31 22.85
CA ARG A 513 0.51 46.32 22.94
C ARG A 513 0.80 46.99 21.61
N GLU A 514 0.91 46.22 20.54
CA GLU A 514 1.16 46.69 19.18
C GLU A 514 -0.07 47.38 18.65
N TRP A 515 -1.26 46.78 18.81
CA TRP A 515 -2.51 47.45 18.51
C TRP A 515 -2.70 48.70 19.39
N ARG A 516 -2.49 48.68 20.72
CA ARG A 516 -2.54 49.95 21.52
C ARG A 516 -1.43 50.94 21.20
N ARG A 517 -0.30 50.53 20.62
CA ARG A 517 0.79 51.45 20.21
C ARG A 517 0.47 52.10 18.88
N GLU A 518 -0.05 51.35 17.92
CA GLU A 518 -0.43 51.87 16.61
C GLU A 518 -1.75 52.63 16.66
N TRP A 519 -2.75 52.11 17.38
CA TRP A 519 -4.02 52.81 17.63
C TRP A 519 -3.80 54.14 18.38
N ARG A 520 -2.83 54.21 19.32
CA ARG A 520 -2.44 55.50 19.95
C ARG A 520 -1.57 56.40 19.06
N ARG A 521 -0.91 55.86 18.04
CA ARG A 521 -0.14 56.67 17.06
C ARG A 521 -1.06 57.25 15.99
N GLU A 522 -2.06 56.49 15.52
CA GLU A 522 -3.03 56.94 14.51
C GLU A 522 -4.03 57.93 15.13
N TRP A 523 -4.63 57.65 16.30
CA TRP A 523 -5.55 58.58 16.99
C TRP A 523 -4.89 59.76 17.72
N ARG A 524 -3.55 59.87 17.69
CA ARG A 524 -2.85 61.14 18.00
C ARG A 524 -2.67 61.99 16.74
N LYS A 525 -2.45 61.37 15.57
CA LYS A 525 -2.37 62.10 14.30
C LYS A 525 -3.69 62.77 13.93
N ASP A 526 -4.82 62.17 14.29
CA ASP A 526 -6.15 62.78 14.09
C ASP A 526 -6.53 63.82 15.16
N ARG A 527 -5.74 63.96 16.24
CA ARG A 527 -5.92 65.01 17.27
C ARG A 527 -4.95 66.18 17.14
N ASP A 528 -3.89 66.04 16.35
CA ASP A 528 -2.93 67.11 16.08
C ASP A 528 -3.37 68.00 14.89
N TYR A 529 -4.60 67.85 14.38
CA TYR A 529 -5.21 68.74 13.36
C TYR A 529 -6.19 69.77 13.95
N ASP A 530 -6.50 69.71 15.25
CA ASP A 530 -7.44 70.63 15.93
C ASP A 530 -6.74 71.72 16.78
N ASN A 531 -5.43 71.93 16.61
CA ASN A 531 -4.67 72.96 17.34
C ASN A 531 -3.64 73.68 16.44
N ASP A 532 -4.05 74.13 15.26
CA ASP A 532 -3.41 75.24 14.55
C ASP A 532 -4.46 76.11 13.84
#